data_AF-A0A0F9M9N8-F1
#
_entry.id   AF-A0A0F9M9N8-F1
#
_cell.length_a   1.000
_cell.length_b   1.000
_cell.length_c   1.000
_cell.angle_alpha   90.00
_cell.angle_beta   90.00
_cell.angle_gamma   90.00
#
_symmetry.space_group_name_H-M   'P 1'
#
loop_
_entity.id
_entity.type
_entity.pdbx_description
1 polymer ?
#
loop_
_entity_poly.entity_id
_entity_poly.type
_entity_poly.pdbx_seq_one_letter_code
_entity_poly.pdbx_strand_id
1 'polypeptide(L)'
;MVALLSWIKKELFYIKDSFSEIIKAFIFFVLASSGFVCALLLRYQGYNGTIITFVSLLVEFISLVICYFLFRGYLKTEEIAKPSKTEGKKP
;
A
#
# COMPACT_ATOMS: atom_id res chain seq x y z
N MET A 1 27.70 21.55 -7.91
CA MET A 1 26.96 20.72 -8.89
C MET A 1 27.25 19.22 -8.75
N VAL A 2 28.51 18.77 -8.75
CA VAL A 2 28.85 17.33 -8.66
C VAL A 2 28.35 16.64 -7.37
N ALA A 3 28.49 17.31 -6.21
CA ALA A 3 28.00 16.79 -4.93
C ALA A 3 26.46 16.70 -4.83
N LEU A 4 25.75 17.59 -5.54
CA LEU A 4 24.29 17.61 -5.59
C LEU A 4 23.76 16.47 -6.46
N LEU A 5 24.45 16.22 -7.58
CA LEU A 5 24.15 15.13 -8.51
C LEU A 5 24.45 13.74 -7.92
N SER A 6 25.50 13.61 -7.12
CA SER A 6 25.82 12.37 -6.41
C SER A 6 24.83 12.09 -5.28
N TRP A 7 24.36 13.13 -4.58
CA TRP A 7 23.33 13.01 -3.54
C TRP A 7 21.98 12.59 -4.14
N ILE A 8 21.54 13.24 -5.22
CA ILE A 8 20.31 12.87 -5.96
C ILE A 8 20.39 11.44 -6.50
N LYS A 9 21.53 11.02 -7.06
CA LYS A 9 21.71 9.62 -7.50
C LYS A 9 21.59 8.62 -6.35
N LYS A 10 22.10 8.98 -5.17
CA LYS A 10 22.05 8.12 -3.98
C LYS A 10 20.63 7.98 -3.45
N GLU A 11 19.89 9.08 -3.39
CA GLU A 11 18.45 9.10 -3.05
C GLU A 11 17.61 8.32 -4.07
N LEU A 12 17.81 8.53 -5.37
CA LEU A 12 17.10 7.78 -6.42
C LEU A 12 17.39 6.28 -6.35
N PHE A 13 18.62 5.89 -6.00
CA PHE A 13 18.96 4.48 -5.80
C PHE A 13 18.24 3.90 -4.58
N TYR A 14 18.14 4.68 -3.51
CA TYR A 14 17.43 4.28 -2.29
C TYR A 14 15.92 4.13 -2.51
N ILE A 15 15.30 5.09 -3.22
CA ILE A 15 13.90 5.03 -3.63
C ILE A 15 13.62 3.82 -4.51
N LYS A 16 14.56 3.48 -5.40
CA LYS A 16 14.45 2.30 -6.27
C LYS A 16 14.49 1.00 -5.45
N ASP A 17 15.27 0.94 -4.38
CA ASP A 17 15.35 -0.22 -3.49
C ASP A 17 14.05 -0.41 -2.67
N SER A 18 13.49 0.70 -2.16
CA SER A 18 12.20 0.73 -1.44
C SER A 18 10.97 0.79 -2.35
N PHE A 19 11.12 0.65 -3.68
CA PHE A 19 10.02 0.83 -4.63
C PHE A 19 8.85 -0.14 -4.36
N SER A 20 9.14 -1.36 -3.89
CA SER A 20 8.12 -2.33 -3.50
C SER A 20 7.26 -1.85 -2.32
N GLU A 21 7.86 -1.16 -1.35
CA GLU A 21 7.15 -0.62 -0.18
C GLU A 21 6.31 0.59 -0.57
N ILE A 22 6.84 1.45 -1.45
CA ILE A 22 6.12 2.60 -1.99
C ILE A 22 4.86 2.15 -2.74
N ILE A 23 4.96 1.12 -3.59
CA ILE A 23 3.79 0.56 -4.27
C ILE A 23 2.76 0.03 -3.27
N LYS A 24 3.19 -0.69 -2.23
CA LYS A 24 2.28 -1.21 -1.21
C LYS A 24 1.57 -0.08 -0.47
N ALA A 25 2.30 0.94 -0.04
CA ALA A 25 1.73 2.12 0.60
C ALA A 25 0.73 2.85 -0.31
N PHE A 26 1.04 2.94 -1.60
CA PHE A 26 0.12 3.50 -2.60
C PHE A 26 -1.17 2.67 -2.72
N ILE A 27 -1.08 1.34 -2.74
CA ILE A 27 -2.26 0.45 -2.76
C ILE A 27 -3.13 0.68 -1.51
N PHE A 28 -2.52 0.75 -0.32
CA PHE A 28 -3.24 1.05 0.93
C PHE A 28 -3.93 2.41 0.88
N PHE A 29 -3.25 3.43 0.35
CA PHE A 29 -3.81 4.77 0.20
C PHE A 29 -5.03 4.78 -0.72
N VAL A 30 -4.97 4.10 -1.87
CA VAL A 30 -6.10 3.98 -2.80
C VAL A 30 -7.26 3.23 -2.16
N LEU A 31 -7.01 2.13 -1.45
CA LEU A 31 -8.06 1.38 -0.76
C LEU A 31 -8.72 2.22 0.34
N ALA A 32 -7.93 2.89 1.19
CA ALA A 32 -8.44 3.68 2.31
C ALA A 32 -9.19 4.96 1.87
N SER A 33 -9.00 5.41 0.63
CA SER A 33 -9.72 6.55 0.06
C SER A 33 -10.85 6.13 -0.90
N SER A 34 -11.02 4.83 -1.14
CA SER A 34 -11.93 4.31 -2.17
C SER A 34 -13.41 4.62 -1.90
N GLY A 35 -13.90 4.53 -0.66
CA GLY A 35 -15.28 4.88 -0.33
C GLY A 35 -15.56 6.37 -0.52
N PHE A 36 -14.57 7.22 -0.25
CA PHE A 36 -14.65 8.66 -0.48
C PHE A 36 -14.68 9.00 -1.97
N VAL A 37 -13.79 8.41 -2.77
CA VAL A 37 -13.79 8.59 -4.23
C VAL A 37 -15.11 8.09 -4.83
N CYS A 38 -15.61 6.94 -4.36
CA CYS A 38 -16.92 6.42 -4.76
C CYS A 38 -18.05 7.42 -4.43
N ALA A 39 -18.01 8.05 -3.25
CA ALA A 39 -19.01 9.03 -2.86
C ALA A 39 -19.04 10.23 -3.80
N LEU A 40 -17.86 10.73 -4.18
CA LEU A 40 -17.73 11.85 -5.12
C LEU A 40 -18.27 11.49 -6.51
N LEU A 41 -17.97 10.30 -7.02
CA LEU A 41 -18.44 9.84 -8.33
C LEU A 41 -19.97 9.66 -8.37
N LEU A 42 -20.56 9.12 -7.30
CA LEU A 42 -22.01 8.97 -7.21
C LEU A 42 -22.69 10.32 -7.02
N ARG A 43 -22.08 11.25 -6.28
CA ARG A 43 -22.58 12.62 -6.15
C ARG A 43 -22.54 13.35 -7.48
N TYR A 44 -21.47 13.20 -8.25
CA TYR A 44 -21.34 13.78 -9.59
C TYR A 44 -22.43 13.28 -10.55
N GLN A 45 -22.84 12.01 -10.43
CA GLN A 45 -23.94 11.43 -11.21
C GLN A 45 -25.34 11.84 -10.72
N GLY A 46 -25.46 12.61 -9.64
CA GLY A 46 -26.74 13.12 -9.14
C GLY A 46 -27.55 12.12 -8.29
N TYR A 47 -26.93 11.05 -7.78
CA TYR A 47 -27.61 10.13 -6.85
C TYR A 47 -27.97 10.81 -5.52
N ASN A 48 -29.01 10.30 -4.86
CA ASN A 48 -29.42 10.78 -3.53
C ASN A 48 -28.40 10.38 -2.46
N GLY A 49 -28.28 11.20 -1.41
CA GLY A 49 -27.35 11.02 -0.29
C GLY A 49 -27.43 9.63 0.35
N THR A 50 -28.63 9.05 0.50
CA THR A 50 -28.80 7.70 1.05
C THR A 50 -28.10 6.63 0.22
N ILE A 51 -28.23 6.69 -1.11
CA ILE A 51 -27.60 5.72 -2.03
C ILE A 51 -26.08 5.90 -1.98
N ILE A 52 -25.62 7.16 -2.01
CA ILE A 52 -24.20 7.50 -1.90
C ILE A 52 -23.62 6.91 -0.62
N THR A 53 -24.22 7.19 0.54
CA THR A 53 -23.73 6.70 1.83
C THR A 53 -23.72 5.18 1.89
N PHE A 54 -24.79 4.51 1.44
CA PHE A 54 -24.89 3.05 1.51
C PHE A 54 -23.85 2.37 0.62
N VAL A 55 -23.71 2.81 -0.63
CA VAL A 55 -22.73 2.24 -1.56
C VAL A 55 -21.31 2.54 -1.12
N SER A 56 -21.00 3.78 -0.71
CA SER A 56 -19.67 4.15 -0.22
C SER A 56 -19.27 3.38 1.03
N LEU A 57 -20.20 3.12 1.97
CA LEU A 57 -19.93 2.30 3.14
C LEU A 57 -19.64 0.83 2.77
N LEU A 58 -20.40 0.27 1.81
CA LEU A 58 -20.13 -1.08 1.32
C LEU A 58 -18.76 -1.17 0.65
N VAL A 59 -18.41 -0.19 -0.19
CA VAL A 59 -17.08 -0.11 -0.81
C VAL A 59 -15.98 -0.02 0.24
N GLU A 60 -16.15 0.85 1.23
CA GLU A 60 -15.16 1.02 2.30
C GLU A 60 -14.99 -0.25 3.14
N PHE A 61 -16.09 -0.94 3.44
CA PHE A 61 -16.06 -2.23 4.15
C PHE A 61 -15.24 -3.28 3.39
N ILE A 62 -15.48 -3.42 2.08
CA ILE A 62 -14.71 -4.34 1.23
C ILE A 62 -13.24 -3.94 1.19
N SER A 63 -12.94 -2.65 1.04
CA SER A 63 -11.57 -2.14 1.03
C SER A 63 -10.84 -2.42 2.34
N LEU A 64 -11.50 -2.27 3.49
CA LEU A 64 -10.92 -2.62 4.80
C LEU A 64 -10.62 -4.12 4.91
N VAL A 65 -11.51 -4.99 4.42
CA VAL A 65 -11.26 -6.44 4.39
C VAL A 65 -10.03 -6.76 3.54
N ILE A 66 -9.91 -6.16 2.35
CA ILE A 66 -8.73 -6.35 1.49
C ILE A 66 -7.46 -5.81 2.17
N CYS A 67 -7.53 -4.61 2.76
CA CYS A 67 -6.45 -4.04 3.55
C CYS A 67 -5.99 -5.00 4.65
N TYR A 68 -6.91 -5.61 5.39
CA TYR A 68 -6.59 -6.58 6.43
C TYR A 68 -5.80 -7.78 5.88
N PHE A 69 -6.23 -8.35 4.75
CA PHE A 69 -5.51 -9.47 4.14
C PHE A 69 -4.13 -9.07 3.62
N LEU A 70 -4.01 -7.90 2.98
CA LEU A 70 -2.73 -7.37 2.52
C LEU A 70 -1.78 -7.11 3.69
N PHE A 71 -2.28 -6.52 4.77
CA PHE A 71 -1.50 -6.23 5.98
C PHE A 71 -1.04 -7.52 6.65
N ARG A 72 -1.92 -8.54 6.73
CA ARG A 72 -1.57 -9.86 7.26
C ARG A 72 -0.51 -10.57 6.41
N GLY A 73 -0.60 -10.47 5.09
CA GLY A 73 0.41 -11.01 4.17
C GLY A 73 1.76 -10.31 4.32
N TYR A 74 1.75 -9.00 4.57
CA TYR A 74 2.95 -8.21 4.84
C TYR A 74 3.65 -8.64 6.14
N LEU A 75 2.91 -8.69 7.26
CA LEU A 75 3.47 -9.11 8.55
C LEU A 75 4.07 -10.52 8.51
N LYS A 76 3.42 -11.46 7.79
CA LYS A 76 3.97 -12.81 7.59
C LYS A 76 5.23 -12.85 6.73
N THR A 77 5.40 -11.90 5.81
CA THR A 77 6.58 -11.85 4.93
C THR A 77 7.83 -11.41 5.70
N GLU A 78 7.68 -10.53 6.71
CA GLU A 78 8.81 -10.11 7.55
C GLU A 78 9.35 -11.24 8.44
N GLU A 79 8.51 -12.19 8.86
CA GLU A 79 8.95 -13.35 9.65
C GLU A 79 9.82 -14.33 8.84
N ILE A 80 9.62 -14.41 7.52
CA ILE A 80 10.33 -15.34 6.63
C ILE A 80 11.62 -14.70 6.07
N ALA A 81 11.72 -13.37 6.08
CA ALA A 81 12.86 -12.63 5.54
C ALA A 81 14.07 -12.47 6.50
N LYS A 82 14.09 -13.19 7.64
CA LYS A 82 15.36 -13.36 8.38
C LYS A 82 16.18 -14.44 7.69
N PRO A 83 17.37 -14.14 7.13
CA PRO A 83 18.27 -15.20 6.74
C PRO A 83 18.65 -15.94 8.03
N SER A 84 18.20 -17.19 8.16
CA SER A 84 18.84 -18.14 9.06
C SER A 84 20.30 -18.24 8.61
N LYS A 85 21.16 -17.46 9.27
CA LYS A 85 22.57 -17.78 9.38
C LYS A 85 22.65 -19.12 10.12
N THR A 86 22.60 -20.21 9.38
CA THR A 86 23.13 -21.48 9.85
C THR A 86 24.40 -21.71 9.08
N GLU A 87 25.49 -21.22 9.68
CA GLU A 87 26.85 -21.66 9.40
C GLU A 87 26.89 -23.20 9.43
N GLY A 88 27.70 -23.75 8.53
CA GLY A 88 27.71 -25.17 8.22
C GLY A 88 28.03 -26.08 9.41
N LYS A 89 27.56 -27.31 9.28
CA LYS A 89 28.17 -28.49 9.88
C LYS A 89 27.94 -29.69 8.94
N LYS A 90 28.97 -30.00 8.14
CA LYS A 90 29.30 -31.38 7.79
C LYS A 90 30.15 -31.94 8.93
N PRO A 91 29.82 -33.13 9.43
CA PRO A 91 30.76 -34.23 9.44
C PRO A 91 30.50 -35.16 8.25
#